data_AF-M1WLV8-F1
#
_entry.id   AF-M1WLV8-F1
#
_cell.length_a   1.000
_cell.length_b   1.000
_cell.length_c   1.000
_cell.angle_alpha   90.00
_cell.angle_beta   90.00
_cell.angle_gamma   90.00
#
_symmetry.space_group_name_H-M   'P 1'
#
loop_
_entity.id
_entity.type
_entity.pdbx_description
1 polymer ?
#
loop_
_entity_poly.entity_id
_entity_poly.type
_entity_poly.pdbx_seq_one_letter_code
_entity_poly.pdbx_strand_id
1 'polypeptide(L)' 'MEVGWYLRFSKTDRVEAMVTAKTAPQVRHEAHIFRDWIFEFQDKEDHVLARMTRRKPLYKDEDSA' A
#
# COMPACT_ATOMS: atom_id res chain seq x y z
N MET A 1 13.17 -17.49 0.96
CA MET A 1 12.68 -17.23 -0.40
C MET A 1 11.92 -15.91 -0.33
N GLU A 2 12.60 -14.79 -0.60
CA GLU A 2 11.99 -13.46 -0.58
C GLU A 2 11.30 -13.22 -1.93
N VAL A 3 10.00 -12.94 -1.91
CA VAL A 3 9.26 -12.50 -3.10
C VAL A 3 9.20 -10.97 -3.04
N GLY A 4 10.13 -10.30 -3.72
CA GLY A 4 10.12 -8.85 -3.90
C GLY A 4 9.19 -8.46 -5.04
N TRP A 5 8.14 -7.68 -4.76
CA TRP A 5 7.24 -7.14 -5.78
C TRP A 5 7.74 -5.76 -6.22
N TYR A 6 8.13 -5.61 -7.50
CA TYR A 6 8.44 -4.30 -8.07
C TYR A 6 7.18 -3.69 -8.70
N LEU A 7 6.43 -2.95 -7.90
CA LEU A 7 5.26 -2.21 -8.37
C LEU A 7 5.70 -0.84 -8.85
N ARG A 8 5.71 -0.64 -10.17
CA ARG A 8 5.95 0.69 -10.76
C ARG A 8 4.64 1.48 -10.74
N PHE A 9 4.37 2.13 -9.62
CA PHE A 9 3.24 3.05 -9.55
C PHE A 9 3.52 4.30 -10.40
N SER A 10 2.46 4.95 -10.86
CA SER A 10 2.52 6.33 -11.36
C SER A 10 3.13 7.24 -10.29
N LYS A 11 3.42 8.51 -10.63
CA LYS A 11 3.84 9.51 -9.65
C LYS A 11 2.69 9.79 -8.66
N THR A 12 2.46 8.86 -7.73
CA THR A 12 1.36 8.89 -6.76
C THR A 12 1.91 8.71 -5.35
N ASP A 13 1.29 9.42 -4.42
CA ASP A 13 1.54 9.29 -2.99
C ASP A 13 0.56 8.33 -2.32
N ARG A 14 -0.40 7.78 -3.09
CA ARG A 14 -1.38 6.79 -2.64
C ARG A 14 -1.38 5.56 -3.54
N VAL A 15 -1.31 4.40 -2.90
CA VAL A 15 -1.36 3.08 -3.52
C VAL A 15 -2.47 2.28 -2.87
N GLU A 16 -3.29 1.63 -3.69
CA GLU A 16 -4.31 0.70 -3.22
C GLU A 16 -4.06 -0.67 -3.85
N ALA A 17 -4.00 -1.70 -3.01
CA ALA A 17 -3.75 -3.07 -3.44
C ALA A 17 -4.78 -4.01 -2.81
N MET A 18 -5.41 -4.84 -3.65
CA MET A 18 -6.25 -5.94 -3.18
C MET A 18 -5.33 -7.14 -2.95
N VAL A 19 -5.22 -7.58 -1.70
CA VAL A 19 -4.33 -8.66 -1.30
C VAL A 19 -5.17 -9.85 -0.86
N THR A 20 -4.81 -11.08 -1.22
CA THR A 20 -5.53 -12.25 -0.69
C THR A 20 -5.34 -12.36 0.82
N ALA A 21 -6.32 -12.89 1.55
CA ALA A 21 -6.23 -13.08 3.00
C ALA A 21 -4.99 -13.89 3.43
N LYS A 22 -4.55 -14.85 2.59
CA LYS A 22 -3.35 -15.68 2.85
C LYS A 22 -2.05 -14.88 2.85
N THR A 23 -1.97 -13.84 2.03
CA THR A 23 -0.76 -13.01 1.84
C THR A 23 -0.82 -11.69 2.63
N ALA A 24 -1.99 -11.33 3.18
CA ALA A 24 -2.18 -10.12 3.99
C ALA A 24 -1.20 -10.00 5.19
N PRO A 25 -0.82 -11.08 5.91
CA PRO A 25 0.18 -10.99 6.98
C PRO A 25 1.54 -10.46 6.52
N GLN A 26 1.93 -10.74 5.27
CA GLN A 26 3.20 -10.24 4.71
C GLN A 26 3.12 -8.73 4.51
N VAL A 27 2.02 -8.23 3.94
CA VAL A 27 1.83 -6.78 3.74
C VAL A 27 1.73 -6.03 5.08
N ARG A 28 1.14 -6.65 6.10
CA ARG A 28 1.12 -6.09 7.46
C ARG A 28 2.52 -6.03 8.09
N HIS A 29 3.41 -6.96 7.77
CA HIS A 29 4.81 -6.92 8.23
C HIS A 29 5.58 -5.75 7.59
N GLU A 30 5.39 -5.53 6.29
CA GLU A 30 6.00 -4.41 5.55
C GLU A 30 5.61 -3.04 6.13
N ALA A 31 4.38 -2.92 6.66
CA ALA A 31 3.94 -1.71 7.33
C ALA A 31 4.83 -1.29 8.52
N HIS A 32 5.51 -2.24 9.16
CA HIS A 32 6.44 -1.95 10.25
C HIS A 32 7.81 -1.45 9.74
N ILE A 33 8.18 -1.84 8.52
CA ILE A 33 9.46 -1.52 7.89
C ILE A 33 9.40 -0.13 7.25
N PHE A 34 8.32 0.17 6.53
CA PHE A 34 8.17 1.43 5.78
C PHE A 34 7.49 2.54 6.59
N ARG A 35 8.20 3.11 7.57
CA ARG A 35 7.67 4.14 8.49
C ARG A 35 7.23 5.44 7.82
N ASP A 36 7.78 5.77 6.65
CA ASP A 36 7.40 6.97 5.89
C ASP A 36 6.03 6.85 5.21
N TRP A 37 5.40 5.69 5.29
CA TRP A 37 4.07 5.41 4.77
C TRP A 37 3.09 5.11 5.90
N ILE A 38 1.83 5.39 5.63
CA ILE A 38 0.67 5.06 6.46
C ILE A 38 -0.02 3.91 5.74
N PHE A 39 -0.23 2.81 6.47
CA PHE A 39 -0.91 1.63 5.95
C PHE A 39 -2.27 1.51 6.64
N GLU A 40 -3.32 1.40 5.84
CA GLU A 40 -4.67 1.10 6.29
C GLU A 40 -5.11 -0.21 5.66
N PHE A 41 -5.76 -1.07 6.45
CA PHE A 41 -6.23 -2.37 5.98
C PHE A 41 -7.74 -2.47 6.19
N GLN A 42 -8.45 -2.90 5.16
CA GLN A 42 -9.87 -3.19 5.21
C GLN A 42 -10.09 -4.63 4.76
N ASP A 43 -10.53 -5.48 5.69
CA ASP A 43 -10.89 -6.86 5.37
C ASP A 43 -12.17 -6.88 4.52
N LYS A 44 -12.16 -7.69 3.45
CA LYS A 44 -13.25 -7.87 2.48
C LYS A 44 -13.36 -9.34 2.10
N GLU A 45 -14.27 -10.09 2.73
CA GLU A 45 -14.52 -11.52 2.46
C GLU A 45 -13.24 -12.35 2.23
N ASP A 46 -12.81 -12.55 0.98
CA ASP A 46 -11.62 -13.34 0.62
C ASP A 46 -10.30 -12.55 0.51
N HIS A 47 -10.37 -11.22 0.64
CA HIS A 47 -9.30 -10.29 0.39
C HIS A 47 -9.15 -9.25 1.50
N VAL A 48 -8.02 -8.57 1.50
CA VAL A 48 -7.73 -7.41 2.32
C VAL A 48 -7.33 -6.30 1.38
N LEU A 49 -8.07 -5.19 1.42
CA LEU A 49 -7.65 -3.97 0.76
C LEU A 49 -6.58 -3.30 1.62
N ALA A 50 -5.37 -3.20 1.10
CA ALA A 50 -4.28 -2.44 1.69
C ALA A 50 -4.19 -1.07 0.99
N ARG A 51 -4.38 0.00 1.76
CA ARG A 51 -4.13 1.38 1.31
C ARG A 51 -2.82 1.86 1.91
N MET A 52 -1.93 2.35 1.06
CA MET A 52 -0.62 2.83 1.45
C MET A 52 -0.51 4.28 1.01
N THR A 53 -0.36 5.20 1.97
CA THR A 53 -0.28 6.63 1.72
C THR A 53 1.02 7.18 2.29
N ARG A 54 1.77 7.97 1.52
CA ARG A 54 2.99 8.61 2.06
C ARG A 54 2.63 9.63 3.13
N ARG A 55 3.37 9.62 4.23
CA ARG A 55 3.26 10.66 5.28
C ARG A 55 3.67 12.03 4.76
N LYS A 56 4.69 12.06 3.90
CA LYS A 56 5.16 13.26 3.20
C LYS A 56 4.88 13.08 1.72
N PRO A 57 3.83 13.72 1.18
CA PRO A 57 3.54 13.64 -0.25
C PRO A 57 4.72 14.23 -1.04
N LEU A 58 5.18 13.54 -2.08
CA LEU A 58 6.19 14.02 -3.01
C LEU A 58 5.57 14.56 -4.31
N TYR A 59 4.34 14.17 -4.59
CA TYR A 59 3.59 14.58 -5.76
C TYR A 59 2.41 15.41 -5.25
N LYS A 60 2.30 16.66 -5.72
CA LYS A 60 1.06 17.40 -5.51
C LYS A 60 -0.01 16.66 -6.32
N ASP A 61 -1.17 16.39 -5.71
CA ASP A 61 -2.37 16.06 -6.47
C ASP A 61 -2.57 17.15 -7.52
N GLU A 62 -2.19 16.86 -8.77
CA GLU A 62 -2.54 17.66 -9.95
C GLU A 62 -3.95 17.29 -10.46
N ASP A 63 -4.83 16.82 -9.56
CA ASP A 63 -6.20 16.41 -9.87
C ASP A 63 -7.19 17.03 -8.88
N SER A 64 -7.10 18.35 -8.74
CA SER A 64 -8.21 19.18 -8.28
C SER A 64 -8.38 20.34 -9.27
N ALA A 65 -8.96 20.01 -10.43
CA ALA A 65 -9.51 20.95 -11.39
C ALA A 65 -11.03 20.77 -11.45
#